data_AF-A0A443J872-F1
#
_entry.id   AF-A0A443J872-F1
#
_cell.length_a   1.000
_cell.length_b   1.000
_cell.length_c   1.000
_cell.angle_alpha   90.00
_cell.angle_beta   90.00
_cell.angle_gamma   90.00
#
_symmetry.space_group_name_H-M   'P 1'
#
loop_
_entity.id
_entity.type
_entity.pdbx_description
1 polymer ?
#
loop_
_entity_poly.entity_id
_entity_poly.type
_entity_poly.pdbx_seq_one_letter_code
_entity_poly.pdbx_strand_id
1 'polypeptide(L)'
;MDSLQFEIARFLASKAALGQRTTYQEVGEAVGWNHPNGRGLGAHLEAILLYLAEKKLPPLTTVLVRKGERHPHEDAMEYIRNVLGDIDIEATQQGVFAFDWASVPELQPDPTKLPDGREVWLTSFWGFNPSQWGCIGFADEAKRNRFLTQSRPGTLVAINVTKGKGLEDMRGKVVGVLELSHEAGHAQNYISGDRWREKELDPTSKGKWLCAVKATRAWSIVPEDWKRVEDIFPEAYNSAHPEFIGASGVKVGAEEAEKLLRLDVQEVHVYGSTAAADPTIQTLKSALSPSRAVPPPSAPYTVGETDGPKFLYILKLDGDIAAYLGCPAADVEEQSIIKVGFSKSPLARRNQIQSAYPAGSFQWQMLFPVQMPDEAPYANAAVAIVGEDAMKKRLVDENAKVLGGEFFLAEDWLVYKTWTAGNHAAQRAQDEYESESEI
;
A
#
# COMPACT_ATOMS: atom_id res chain seq x y z
N MET A 1 -11.50 5.05 -33.79
CA MET A 1 -11.26 4.37 -32.50
C MET A 1 -12.38 4.71 -31.52
N ASP A 2 -12.77 3.79 -30.65
CA ASP A 2 -13.71 4.05 -29.55
C ASP A 2 -13.00 4.59 -28.30
N SER A 3 -13.76 4.91 -27.24
CA SER A 3 -13.22 5.47 -26.00
C SER A 3 -12.16 4.57 -25.36
N LEU A 4 -12.38 3.25 -25.34
CA LEU A 4 -11.45 2.31 -24.73
C LEU A 4 -10.15 2.21 -25.55
N GLN A 5 -10.25 2.19 -26.88
CA GLN A 5 -9.10 2.18 -27.78
C GLN A 5 -8.25 3.46 -27.61
N PHE A 6 -8.88 4.62 -27.41
CA PHE A 6 -8.16 5.84 -27.07
C PHE A 6 -7.48 5.76 -25.69
N GLU A 7 -8.10 5.13 -24.69
CA GLU A 7 -7.45 4.92 -23.38
C GLU A 7 -6.25 3.99 -23.46
N ILE A 8 -6.36 2.88 -24.19
CA ILE A 8 -5.23 1.97 -24.46
C ILE A 8 -4.12 2.73 -25.19
N ALA A 9 -4.44 3.48 -26.24
CA ALA A 9 -3.45 4.22 -27.02
C ALA A 9 -2.74 5.30 -26.17
N ARG A 10 -3.46 6.02 -25.30
CA ARG A 10 -2.87 6.98 -24.36
C ARG A 10 -1.93 6.32 -23.35
N PHE A 11 -2.31 5.15 -22.83
CA PHE A 11 -1.45 4.38 -21.95
C PHE A 11 -0.16 3.92 -22.67
N LEU A 12 -0.27 3.42 -23.91
CA LEU A 12 0.90 3.05 -24.69
C LEU A 12 1.78 4.27 -25.00
N ALA A 13 1.18 5.40 -25.34
CA ALA A 13 1.88 6.67 -25.57
C ALA A 13 2.61 7.17 -24.31
N SER A 14 2.01 7.00 -23.11
CA SER A 14 2.66 7.37 -21.86
C SER A 14 3.89 6.50 -21.58
N LYS A 15 3.81 5.19 -21.82
CA LYS A 15 4.96 4.29 -21.71
C LYS A 15 6.04 4.61 -22.75
N ALA A 16 5.64 4.88 -23.99
CA ALA A 16 6.56 5.26 -25.05
C ALA A 16 7.31 6.56 -24.73
N ALA A 17 6.63 7.59 -24.21
CA ALA A 17 7.24 8.85 -23.81
C ALA A 17 8.28 8.69 -22.67
N LEU A 18 8.16 7.63 -21.86
CA LEU A 18 9.13 7.28 -20.83
C LEU A 18 10.25 6.36 -21.34
N GLY A 19 10.26 6.00 -22.63
CA GLY A 19 11.21 5.02 -23.19
C GLY A 19 10.99 3.60 -22.67
N GLN A 20 9.79 3.30 -22.18
CA GLN A 20 9.46 2.02 -21.54
C GLN A 20 8.66 1.12 -22.47
N ARG A 21 9.00 -0.18 -22.45
CA ARG A 21 8.14 -1.24 -22.97
C ARG A 21 7.07 -1.59 -21.94
N THR A 22 5.99 -2.21 -22.40
CA THR A 22 4.92 -2.68 -21.51
C THR A 22 4.39 -4.02 -21.96
N THR A 23 3.68 -4.73 -21.08
CA THR A 23 3.13 -6.05 -21.36
C THR A 23 1.64 -6.03 -21.62
N TYR A 24 1.13 -7.06 -22.30
CA TYR A 24 -0.33 -7.25 -22.50
C TYR A 24 -1.10 -7.24 -21.19
N GLN A 25 -0.50 -7.78 -20.12
CA GLN A 25 -1.08 -7.76 -18.79
C GLN A 25 -1.16 -6.33 -18.25
N GLU A 26 -0.07 -5.56 -18.30
CA GLU A 26 -0.03 -4.17 -17.82
C GLU A 26 -0.98 -3.26 -18.60
N VAL A 27 -1.10 -3.44 -19.93
CA VAL A 27 -2.12 -2.73 -20.73
C VAL A 27 -3.52 -3.10 -20.23
N GLY A 28 -3.78 -4.39 -20.05
CA GLY A 28 -5.08 -4.86 -19.55
C GLY A 28 -5.40 -4.26 -18.18
N GLU A 29 -4.44 -4.24 -17.26
CA GLU A 29 -4.58 -3.65 -15.93
C GLU A 29 -4.89 -2.14 -16.01
N ALA A 30 -4.17 -1.41 -16.87
CA ALA A 30 -4.31 0.04 -17.01
C ALA A 30 -5.70 0.48 -17.50
N VAL A 31 -6.38 -0.34 -18.30
CA VAL A 31 -7.72 -0.04 -18.84
C VAL A 31 -8.84 -0.88 -18.21
N GLY A 32 -8.57 -1.55 -17.08
CA GLY A 32 -9.56 -2.35 -16.38
C GLY A 32 -10.06 -3.57 -17.17
N TRP A 33 -9.23 -4.11 -18.07
CA TRP A 33 -9.55 -5.28 -18.88
C TRP A 33 -9.37 -6.58 -18.08
N ASN A 34 -10.47 -7.30 -17.86
CA ASN A 34 -10.52 -8.48 -17.01
C ASN A 34 -10.04 -9.75 -17.72
N HIS A 35 -8.75 -9.86 -18.03
CA HIS A 35 -8.13 -11.14 -18.41
C HIS A 35 -6.65 -11.21 -17.98
N PRO A 36 -6.20 -12.28 -17.28
CA PRO A 36 -4.86 -12.36 -16.68
C PRO A 36 -3.71 -12.17 -17.67
N ASN A 37 -3.88 -12.65 -18.91
CA ASN A 37 -2.88 -12.51 -19.97
C ASN A 37 -3.24 -11.44 -21.04
N GLY A 38 -4.22 -10.56 -20.79
CA GLY A 38 -4.67 -9.57 -21.78
C GLY A 38 -5.36 -10.15 -23.01
N ARG A 39 -5.86 -11.39 -22.94
CA ARG A 39 -6.61 -12.02 -24.04
C ARG A 39 -7.84 -11.18 -24.39
N GLY A 40 -8.11 -11.04 -25.68
CA GLY A 40 -9.20 -10.20 -26.19
C GLY A 40 -8.81 -8.76 -26.53
N LEU A 41 -7.62 -8.30 -26.12
CA LEU A 41 -7.12 -6.96 -26.50
C LEU A 41 -6.80 -6.85 -28.00
N GLY A 42 -6.61 -7.97 -28.71
CA GLY A 42 -6.15 -8.01 -30.10
C GLY A 42 -6.94 -7.11 -31.05
N ALA A 43 -8.28 -7.18 -31.02
CA ALA A 43 -9.13 -6.36 -31.88
C ALA A 43 -9.01 -4.84 -31.59
N HIS A 44 -8.77 -4.47 -30.32
CA HIS A 44 -8.56 -3.08 -29.95
C HIS A 44 -7.17 -2.59 -30.37
N LEU A 45 -6.14 -3.42 -30.19
CA LEU A 45 -4.77 -3.12 -30.61
C LEU A 45 -4.65 -3.01 -32.13
N GLU A 46 -5.38 -3.84 -32.88
CA GLU A 46 -5.49 -3.75 -34.33
C GLU A 46 -6.10 -2.42 -34.77
N ALA A 47 -7.23 -2.01 -34.16
CA ALA A 47 -7.85 -0.73 -34.44
C ALA A 47 -6.92 0.46 -34.16
N ILE A 48 -6.13 0.38 -33.09
CA ILE A 48 -5.11 1.39 -32.74
C ILE A 48 -4.00 1.42 -33.79
N LEU A 49 -3.46 0.26 -34.15
CA LEU A 49 -2.39 0.16 -35.14
C LEU A 49 -2.82 0.73 -36.50
N LEU A 50 -4.02 0.37 -36.98
CA LEU A 50 -4.59 0.88 -38.22
C LEU A 50 -4.78 2.40 -38.19
N TYR A 51 -5.31 2.92 -37.07
CA TYR A 51 -5.47 4.36 -36.88
C TYR A 51 -4.12 5.11 -36.91
N LEU A 52 -3.10 4.59 -36.23
CA LEU A 52 -1.75 5.18 -36.23
C LEU A 52 -1.15 5.16 -37.63
N ALA A 53 -1.29 4.05 -38.36
CA ALA A 53 -0.82 3.92 -39.73
C ALA A 53 -1.51 4.92 -40.67
N GLU A 54 -2.84 5.06 -40.59
CA GLU A 54 -3.62 6.03 -41.36
C GLU A 54 -3.16 7.48 -41.09
N LYS A 55 -2.87 7.79 -39.82
CA LYS A 55 -2.36 9.10 -39.39
C LYS A 55 -0.86 9.29 -39.64
N LYS A 56 -0.16 8.28 -40.17
CA LYS A 56 1.30 8.26 -40.36
C LYS A 56 2.07 8.50 -39.06
N LEU A 57 1.53 8.02 -37.95
CA LEU A 57 2.15 8.06 -36.63
C LEU A 57 2.96 6.78 -36.36
N PRO A 58 3.99 6.83 -35.50
CA PRO A 58 4.73 5.63 -35.11
C PRO A 58 3.82 4.57 -34.47
N PRO A 59 4.04 3.28 -34.73
CA PRO A 59 3.15 2.22 -34.27
C PRO A 59 3.38 1.88 -32.79
N LEU A 60 2.62 2.51 -31.90
CA LEU A 60 2.67 2.30 -30.44
C LEU A 60 2.59 0.83 -30.01
N THR A 61 1.92 -0.02 -30.78
CA THR A 61 1.78 -1.45 -30.45
C THR A 61 3.11 -2.21 -30.48
N THR A 62 4.17 -1.65 -31.07
CA THR A 62 5.50 -2.27 -31.12
C THR A 62 6.24 -2.27 -29.78
N VAL A 63 5.81 -1.48 -28.80
CA VAL A 63 6.37 -1.50 -27.44
C VAL A 63 5.66 -2.49 -26.51
N LEU A 64 4.63 -3.18 -27.04
CA LEU A 64 3.88 -4.20 -26.33
C LEU A 64 4.54 -5.57 -26.48
N VAL A 65 4.96 -6.16 -25.36
CA VAL A 65 5.76 -7.40 -25.32
C VAL A 65 5.18 -8.42 -24.34
N ARG A 66 5.66 -9.65 -24.38
CA ARG A 66 5.43 -10.59 -23.28
C ARG A 66 6.39 -10.28 -22.12
N LYS A 67 5.99 -10.70 -20.92
CA LYS A 67 6.85 -10.54 -19.73
C LYS A 67 8.19 -11.24 -19.95
N GLY A 68 9.28 -10.51 -19.80
CA GLY A 68 10.65 -11.01 -20.01
C GLY A 68 11.15 -10.95 -21.45
N GLU A 69 10.32 -10.54 -22.41
CA GLU A 69 10.70 -10.41 -23.82
C GLU A 69 11.01 -8.96 -24.21
N ARG A 70 11.82 -8.77 -25.25
CA ARG A 70 12.18 -7.45 -25.80
C ARG A 70 11.38 -7.07 -27.05
N HIS A 71 10.76 -8.06 -27.68
CA HIS A 71 10.03 -7.91 -28.94
C HIS A 71 8.57 -8.33 -28.76
N PRO A 72 7.65 -7.82 -29.60
CA PRO A 72 6.29 -8.32 -29.62
C PRO A 72 6.26 -9.81 -29.96
N HIS A 73 5.23 -10.51 -29.46
CA HIS A 73 5.04 -11.92 -29.76
C HIS A 73 4.91 -12.18 -31.27
N GLU A 74 5.31 -13.35 -31.75
CA GLU A 74 5.29 -13.69 -33.19
C GLU A 74 3.92 -13.48 -33.83
N ASP A 75 2.83 -13.90 -33.17
CA ASP A 75 1.47 -13.66 -33.67
C ASP A 75 1.20 -12.16 -33.86
N ALA A 76 1.63 -11.31 -32.92
CA ALA A 76 1.46 -9.86 -33.04
C ALA A 76 2.34 -9.29 -34.17
N MET A 77 3.54 -9.84 -34.37
CA MET A 77 4.43 -9.45 -35.46
C MET A 77 3.83 -9.78 -36.84
N GLU A 78 3.11 -10.89 -36.98
CA GLU A 78 2.40 -11.22 -38.22
C GLU A 78 1.37 -10.14 -38.56
N TYR A 79 0.56 -9.73 -37.58
CA TYR A 79 -0.41 -8.64 -37.76
C TYR A 79 0.25 -7.29 -38.05
N ILE A 80 1.32 -6.94 -37.32
CA ILE A 80 2.04 -5.69 -37.53
C ILE A 80 2.61 -5.62 -38.95
N ARG A 81 3.20 -6.72 -39.44
CA ARG A 81 3.73 -6.80 -40.81
C ARG A 81 2.64 -6.72 -41.87
N ASN A 82 1.46 -7.29 -41.60
CA ASN A 82 0.33 -7.18 -42.54
C ASN A 82 -0.15 -5.74 -42.70
N VAL A 83 -0.06 -4.91 -41.65
CA VAL A 83 -0.51 -3.51 -41.69
C VAL A 83 0.59 -2.56 -42.18
N LEU A 84 1.83 -2.75 -41.71
CA LEU A 84 2.93 -1.81 -41.95
C LEU A 84 3.93 -2.27 -43.01
N GLY A 85 3.82 -3.51 -43.49
CA GLY A 85 4.83 -4.15 -44.32
C GLY A 85 6.00 -4.70 -43.49
N ASP A 86 7.10 -5.02 -44.16
CA ASP A 86 8.29 -5.50 -43.47
C ASP A 86 8.97 -4.35 -42.72
N ILE A 87 9.17 -4.53 -41.41
CA ILE A 87 9.69 -3.49 -40.52
C ILE A 87 10.85 -4.03 -39.67
N ASP A 88 11.83 -3.17 -39.42
CA ASP A 88 12.84 -3.38 -38.38
C ASP A 88 12.24 -3.00 -37.03
N ILE A 89 12.03 -3.99 -36.15
CA ILE A 89 11.35 -3.78 -34.88
C ILE A 89 12.15 -2.92 -33.91
N GLU A 90 13.49 -3.01 -33.92
CA GLU A 90 14.32 -2.21 -33.00
C GLU A 90 14.34 -0.75 -33.44
N ALA A 91 14.55 -0.51 -34.73
CA ALA A 91 14.48 0.83 -35.29
C ALA A 91 13.09 1.47 -35.08
N THR A 92 12.03 0.66 -35.22
CA THR A 92 10.65 1.13 -35.00
C THR A 92 10.38 1.46 -33.54
N GLN A 93 10.79 0.60 -32.60
CA GLN A 93 10.67 0.89 -31.15
C GLN A 93 11.42 2.17 -30.78
N GLN A 94 12.65 2.36 -31.29
CA GLN A 94 13.40 3.59 -31.08
C GLN A 94 12.67 4.81 -31.64
N GLY A 95 12.07 4.70 -32.83
CA GLY A 95 11.25 5.75 -33.41
C GLY A 95 10.01 6.09 -32.55
N VAL A 96 9.36 5.08 -31.96
CA VAL A 96 8.24 5.28 -31.04
C VAL A 96 8.67 5.99 -29.76
N PHE A 97 9.83 5.64 -29.21
CA PHE A 97 10.37 6.29 -28.00
C PHE A 97 10.88 7.72 -28.26
N ALA A 98 11.40 8.00 -29.45
CA ALA A 98 11.89 9.32 -29.82
C ALA A 98 10.78 10.29 -30.26
N PHE A 99 9.56 9.80 -30.48
CA PHE A 99 8.45 10.60 -30.97
C PHE A 99 7.82 11.47 -29.87
N ASP A 100 7.51 12.72 -30.20
CA ASP A 100 6.83 13.64 -29.29
C ASP A 100 5.32 13.35 -29.23
N TRP A 101 4.93 12.47 -28.32
CA TRP A 101 3.52 12.10 -28.11
C TRP A 101 2.66 13.24 -27.55
N ALA A 102 3.26 14.33 -27.03
CA ALA A 102 2.49 15.51 -26.63
C ALA A 102 1.96 16.31 -27.83
N SER A 103 2.53 16.09 -29.02
CA SER A 103 2.09 16.72 -30.27
C SER A 103 0.79 16.15 -30.85
N VAL A 104 0.26 15.04 -30.30
CA VAL A 104 -0.98 14.38 -30.75
C VAL A 104 -2.04 14.51 -29.64
N PRO A 105 -2.90 15.56 -29.67
CA PRO A 105 -3.78 15.91 -28.54
C PRO A 105 -4.68 14.77 -28.06
N GLU A 106 -5.22 13.97 -28.98
CA GLU A 106 -6.11 12.85 -28.65
C GLU A 106 -5.40 11.67 -28.00
N LEU A 107 -4.09 11.53 -28.20
CA LEU A 107 -3.22 10.50 -27.63
C LEU A 107 -2.30 11.02 -26.53
N GLN A 108 -2.40 12.31 -26.21
CA GLN A 108 -1.57 12.94 -25.21
C GLN A 108 -1.70 12.15 -23.89
N PRO A 109 -0.56 11.73 -23.29
CA PRO A 109 -0.55 11.12 -21.97
C PRO A 109 -1.29 12.05 -21.00
N ASP A 110 -2.35 11.55 -20.37
CA ASP A 110 -3.16 12.36 -19.45
C ASP A 110 -2.30 12.70 -18.22
N PRO A 111 -1.89 13.98 -18.04
CA PRO A 111 -1.01 14.36 -16.95
C PRO A 111 -1.74 14.38 -15.59
N THR A 112 -3.02 14.02 -15.56
CA THR A 112 -3.87 13.97 -14.36
C THR A 112 -4.17 12.55 -13.89
N LYS A 113 -3.86 11.50 -14.68
CA LYS A 113 -3.96 10.09 -14.27
C LYS A 113 -2.57 9.53 -13.92
N LEU A 114 -2.13 9.51 -12.64
CA LEU A 114 -1.21 8.43 -12.20
C LEU A 114 -2.07 7.16 -12.07
N PRO A 115 -1.61 6.04 -12.64
CA PRO A 115 -0.40 5.37 -12.13
C PRO A 115 0.96 5.79 -12.74
N ASP A 116 1.02 6.78 -13.64
CA ASP A 116 2.22 7.54 -14.08
C ASP A 116 2.12 9.12 -14.11
N GLY A 117 1.19 9.85 -13.43
CA GLY A 117 1.09 11.35 -13.37
C GLY A 117 0.70 12.17 -12.06
N ARG A 118 0.21 11.59 -10.94
CA ARG A 118 0.14 12.21 -9.58
C ARG A 118 1.51 12.51 -8.96
N GLU A 119 1.69 13.76 -8.61
CA GLU A 119 2.90 14.21 -7.93
C GLU A 119 2.98 13.68 -6.50
N VAL A 120 4.18 13.25 -6.11
CA VAL A 120 4.49 12.88 -4.73
C VAL A 120 5.26 14.02 -4.07
N TRP A 121 4.87 14.34 -2.85
CA TRP A 121 5.54 15.30 -1.98
C TRP A 121 5.97 14.62 -0.70
N LEU A 122 7.03 15.13 -0.08
CA LEU A 122 7.51 14.71 1.23
C LEU A 122 7.31 15.85 2.23
N THR A 123 6.70 15.56 3.37
CA THR A 123 6.65 16.47 4.52
C THR A 123 6.98 15.72 5.81
N SER A 124 7.11 16.47 6.92
CA SER A 124 7.49 15.90 8.22
C SER A 124 6.55 16.30 9.34
N PHE A 125 5.96 15.31 10.02
CA PHE A 125 5.05 15.48 11.16
C PHE A 125 5.64 14.88 12.44
N TRP A 126 4.97 15.13 13.58
CA TRP A 126 5.32 14.49 14.87
C TRP A 126 4.64 13.13 15.07
N GLY A 127 3.83 12.70 14.10
CA GLY A 127 3.12 11.43 14.10
C GLY A 127 2.19 11.34 12.91
N PHE A 128 1.49 10.21 12.78
CA PHE A 128 0.56 9.96 11.69
C PHE A 128 -0.73 9.34 12.24
N ASN A 129 -1.80 10.14 12.31
CA ASN A 129 -3.11 9.68 12.74
C ASN A 129 -4.22 10.42 11.96
N PRO A 130 -4.45 10.05 10.69
CA PRO A 130 -5.38 10.74 9.81
C PRO A 130 -6.83 10.70 10.30
N SER A 131 -7.21 9.70 11.11
CA SER A 131 -8.56 9.57 11.68
C SER A 131 -8.94 10.68 12.64
N GLN A 132 -7.94 11.36 13.21
CA GLN A 132 -8.11 12.51 14.09
C GLN A 132 -7.46 13.79 13.54
N TRP A 133 -6.60 13.66 12.52
CA TRP A 133 -5.86 14.75 11.89
C TRP A 133 -5.94 14.65 10.36
N GLY A 134 -7.08 15.05 9.79
CA GLY A 134 -7.42 14.85 8.38
C GLY A 134 -6.91 15.92 7.41
N CYS A 135 -5.75 16.53 7.69
CA CYS A 135 -5.20 17.60 6.85
C CYS A 135 -3.69 17.74 6.97
N ILE A 136 -3.09 18.49 6.04
CA ILE A 136 -1.75 19.06 6.19
C ILE A 136 -1.86 20.50 6.64
N GLY A 137 -1.19 20.84 7.75
CA GLY A 137 -1.13 22.19 8.27
C GLY A 137 0.18 22.89 7.90
N PHE A 138 0.08 24.18 7.62
CA PHE A 138 1.16 25.08 7.20
C PHE A 138 1.28 26.22 8.19
N ALA A 139 2.53 26.67 8.41
CA ALA A 139 2.82 27.74 9.37
C ALA A 139 2.10 29.06 9.04
N ASP A 140 1.87 29.32 7.75
CA ASP A 140 1.20 30.53 7.26
C ASP A 140 0.53 30.27 5.90
N GLU A 141 -0.29 31.21 5.46
CA GLU A 141 -1.02 31.10 4.18
C GLU A 141 -0.10 31.14 2.97
N ALA A 142 1.04 31.85 3.03
CA ALA A 142 1.96 31.96 1.91
C ALA A 142 2.58 30.59 1.59
N LYS A 143 2.96 29.83 2.62
CA LYS A 143 3.44 28.44 2.46
C LYS A 143 2.35 27.51 1.92
N ARG A 144 1.13 27.60 2.46
CA ARG A 144 -0.03 26.83 1.96
C ARG A 144 -0.28 27.13 0.48
N ASN A 145 -0.34 28.41 0.12
CA ASN A 145 -0.63 28.85 -1.24
C ASN A 145 0.50 28.45 -2.20
N ARG A 146 1.77 28.52 -1.77
CA ARG A 146 2.90 27.98 -2.55
C ARG A 146 2.73 26.49 -2.80
N PHE A 147 2.37 25.71 -1.78
CA PHE A 147 2.11 24.29 -1.98
C PHE A 147 1.00 24.08 -3.03
N LEU A 148 -0.13 24.77 -2.89
CA LEU A 148 -1.26 24.67 -3.80
C LEU A 148 -0.95 25.10 -5.24
N THR A 149 -0.06 26.09 -5.45
CA THR A 149 0.36 26.51 -6.80
C THR A 149 1.35 25.55 -7.44
N GLN A 150 2.05 24.74 -6.63
CA GLN A 150 3.08 23.80 -7.09
C GLN A 150 2.58 22.35 -7.16
N SER A 151 1.37 22.08 -6.67
CA SER A 151 0.76 20.75 -6.62
C SER A 151 -0.60 20.71 -7.33
N ARG A 152 -1.27 19.56 -7.35
CA ARG A 152 -2.59 19.38 -7.98
C ARG A 152 -3.52 18.56 -7.08
N PRO A 153 -4.85 18.70 -7.23
CA PRO A 153 -5.80 17.81 -6.55
C PRO A 153 -5.44 16.33 -6.80
N GLY A 154 -5.47 15.50 -5.75
CA GLY A 154 -5.03 14.11 -5.81
C GLY A 154 -3.53 13.89 -5.65
N THR A 155 -2.74 14.95 -5.44
CA THR A 155 -1.33 14.86 -5.02
C THR A 155 -1.19 14.00 -3.77
N LEU A 156 -0.17 13.14 -3.79
CA LEU A 156 0.18 12.29 -2.67
C LEU A 156 1.25 12.96 -1.83
N VAL A 157 1.11 12.91 -0.51
CA VAL A 157 2.10 13.44 0.41
C VAL A 157 2.55 12.35 1.37
N ALA A 158 3.79 11.91 1.22
CA ALA A 158 4.46 11.01 2.13
C ALA A 158 4.80 11.74 3.45
N ILE A 159 4.47 11.08 4.56
CA ILE A 159 4.66 11.62 5.91
C ILE A 159 5.84 10.93 6.57
N ASN A 160 6.93 11.67 6.71
CA ASN A 160 8.05 11.30 7.57
C ASN A 160 7.77 11.75 9.01
N VAL A 161 8.08 10.92 10.01
CA VAL A 161 8.05 11.37 11.41
C VAL A 161 9.39 12.01 11.76
N THR A 162 9.37 13.22 12.33
CA THR A 162 10.61 13.92 12.66
C THR A 162 11.49 13.12 13.63
N LYS A 163 12.82 13.22 13.49
CA LYS A 163 13.75 12.45 14.35
C LYS A 163 13.69 12.85 15.83
N GLY A 164 13.25 14.07 16.14
CA GLY A 164 13.22 14.62 17.50
C GLY A 164 11.87 14.54 18.23
N LYS A 165 10.78 14.13 17.55
CA LYS A 165 9.41 14.09 18.12
C LYS A 165 8.65 12.89 17.58
N GLY A 166 7.62 12.46 18.30
CA GLY A 166 6.82 11.28 17.97
C GLY A 166 7.25 10.01 18.69
N LEU A 167 6.53 8.93 18.42
CA LEU A 167 6.82 7.59 18.95
C LEU A 167 8.19 7.12 18.46
N GLU A 168 8.97 6.53 19.37
CA GLU A 168 10.37 6.18 19.13
C GLU A 168 10.57 5.34 17.86
N ASP A 169 9.73 4.32 17.67
CA ASP A 169 9.81 3.41 16.53
C ASP A 169 9.48 4.04 15.18
N MET A 170 8.80 5.20 15.18
CA MET A 170 8.43 5.94 13.96
C MET A 170 9.48 6.97 13.56
N ARG A 171 10.33 7.43 14.49
CA ARG A 171 11.22 8.59 14.27
C ARG A 171 12.15 8.38 13.08
N GLY A 172 12.15 9.36 12.17
CA GLY A 172 12.95 9.35 10.95
C GLY A 172 12.47 8.38 9.87
N LYS A 173 11.28 7.79 10.04
CA LYS A 173 10.71 6.84 9.08
C LYS A 173 9.51 7.44 8.35
N VAL A 174 9.26 6.94 7.15
CA VAL A 174 8.04 7.22 6.40
C VAL A 174 6.96 6.25 6.86
N VAL A 175 5.88 6.78 7.42
CA VAL A 175 4.87 5.96 8.12
C VAL A 175 3.50 5.97 7.47
N GLY A 176 3.27 6.89 6.53
CA GLY A 176 1.99 6.98 5.84
C GLY A 176 1.99 7.97 4.70
N VAL A 177 0.87 7.97 3.97
CA VAL A 177 0.64 8.82 2.79
C VAL A 177 -0.75 9.44 2.88
N LEU A 178 -0.85 10.72 2.55
CA LEU A 178 -2.12 11.45 2.42
C LEU A 178 -2.39 11.77 0.95
N GLU A 179 -3.61 11.60 0.50
CA GLU A 179 -4.12 12.21 -0.74
C GLU A 179 -4.80 13.52 -0.40
N LEU A 180 -4.49 14.61 -1.12
CA LEU A 180 -5.03 15.94 -0.82
C LEU A 180 -6.08 16.42 -1.82
N SER A 181 -7.10 17.11 -1.31
CA SER A 181 -8.21 17.64 -2.13
C SER A 181 -7.90 18.97 -2.82
N HIS A 182 -6.87 19.71 -2.37
CA HIS A 182 -6.67 21.15 -2.63
C HIS A 182 -7.72 22.09 -2.00
N GLU A 183 -8.63 21.59 -1.18
CA GLU A 183 -9.54 22.42 -0.39
C GLU A 183 -8.77 23.06 0.77
N ALA A 184 -8.55 24.37 0.69
CA ALA A 184 -7.90 25.15 1.73
C ALA A 184 -8.89 25.54 2.83
N GLY A 185 -8.43 25.52 4.08
CA GLY A 185 -9.24 25.93 5.21
C GLY A 185 -8.42 26.14 6.48
N HIS A 186 -9.12 26.31 7.60
CA HIS A 186 -8.50 26.35 8.92
C HIS A 186 -8.34 24.93 9.47
N ALA A 187 -7.19 24.63 10.08
CA ALA A 187 -6.87 23.28 10.57
C ALA A 187 -7.92 22.73 11.56
N GLN A 188 -8.53 23.59 12.37
CA GLN A 188 -9.62 23.21 13.29
C GLN A 188 -10.82 22.54 12.60
N ASN A 189 -11.06 22.83 11.32
CA ASN A 189 -12.16 22.24 10.57
C ASN A 189 -11.87 20.80 10.13
N TYR A 190 -10.60 20.39 10.18
CA TYR A 190 -10.11 19.11 9.66
C TYR A 190 -9.39 18.26 10.72
N ILE A 191 -9.39 18.72 11.97
CA ILE A 191 -8.83 18.02 13.12
C ILE A 191 -9.98 17.74 14.09
N SER A 192 -9.99 16.55 14.70
CA SER A 192 -11.01 16.22 15.70
C SER A 192 -10.96 17.18 16.88
N GLY A 193 -12.12 17.49 17.46
CA GLY A 193 -12.22 18.50 18.53
C GLY A 193 -11.30 18.21 19.73
N ASP A 194 -11.13 16.94 20.08
CA ASP A 194 -10.23 16.53 21.18
C ASP A 194 -8.76 16.70 20.81
N ARG A 195 -8.34 16.29 19.60
CA ARG A 195 -6.95 16.53 19.15
C ARG A 195 -6.63 18.00 18.94
N TRP A 196 -7.60 18.78 18.48
CA TRP A 196 -7.45 20.22 18.41
C TRP A 196 -7.22 20.83 19.79
N ARG A 197 -8.00 20.40 20.79
CA ARG A 197 -7.86 20.86 22.17
C ARG A 197 -6.50 20.49 22.76
N GLU A 198 -6.05 19.24 22.58
CA GLU A 198 -4.73 18.78 23.02
C GLU A 198 -3.60 19.61 22.39
N LYS A 199 -3.66 19.82 21.07
CA LYS A 199 -2.70 20.65 20.32
C LYS A 199 -2.62 22.08 20.87
N GLU A 200 -3.75 22.69 21.24
CA GLU A 200 -3.80 24.05 21.77
C GLU A 200 -3.40 24.16 23.25
N LEU A 201 -3.40 23.04 23.98
CA LEU A 201 -2.87 22.96 25.34
C LEU A 201 -1.36 22.77 25.38
N ASP A 202 -0.77 22.10 24.38
CA ASP A 202 0.69 21.92 24.28
C ASP A 202 1.39 23.24 23.87
N PRO A 203 2.26 23.81 24.74
CA PRO A 203 3.00 25.04 24.45
C PRO A 203 3.83 24.99 23.17
N THR A 204 4.24 23.81 22.72
CA THR A 204 5.11 23.63 21.56
C THR A 204 4.34 23.62 20.22
N SER A 205 3.04 23.36 20.22
CA SER A 205 2.17 23.33 19.04
C SER A 205 1.03 24.35 19.04
N LYS A 206 0.76 25.00 20.17
CA LYS A 206 -0.28 26.02 20.32
C LYS A 206 -0.15 27.11 19.25
N GLY A 207 -1.24 27.41 18.55
CA GLY A 207 -1.29 28.43 17.51
C GLY A 207 -0.48 28.14 16.24
N LYS A 208 0.16 26.97 16.13
CA LYS A 208 0.91 26.57 14.93
C LYS A 208 0.03 25.84 13.93
N TRP A 209 0.44 25.89 12.66
CA TRP A 209 -0.13 25.11 11.54
C TRP A 209 -1.62 25.34 11.30
N LEU A 210 -2.08 26.59 11.47
CA LEU A 210 -3.51 26.95 11.37
C LEU A 210 -4.04 26.91 9.94
N CYS A 211 -3.18 27.16 8.94
CA CYS A 211 -3.54 27.17 7.54
C CYS A 211 -3.46 25.74 7.01
N ALA A 212 -4.55 25.14 6.58
CA ALA A 212 -4.59 23.72 6.24
C ALA A 212 -5.09 23.44 4.82
N VAL A 213 -4.70 22.28 4.30
CA VAL A 213 -5.27 21.64 3.11
C VAL A 213 -5.83 20.29 3.51
N LYS A 214 -7.09 20.05 3.17
CA LYS A 214 -7.84 18.85 3.55
C LYS A 214 -7.31 17.61 2.83
N ALA A 215 -7.25 16.49 3.56
CA ALA A 215 -6.99 15.17 2.99
C ALA A 215 -8.29 14.48 2.58
N THR A 216 -8.27 13.74 1.47
CA THR A 216 -9.41 12.93 0.97
C THR A 216 -9.31 11.49 1.41
N ARG A 217 -8.10 10.93 1.30
CA ARG A 217 -7.75 9.54 1.63
C ARG A 217 -6.42 9.51 2.35
N ALA A 218 -6.20 8.44 3.09
CA ALA A 218 -4.94 8.22 3.78
C ALA A 218 -4.60 6.73 3.81
N TRP A 219 -3.32 6.44 3.73
CA TRP A 219 -2.80 5.09 3.85
C TRP A 219 -1.73 5.06 4.93
N SER A 220 -1.85 4.11 5.86
CA SER A 220 -0.77 3.79 6.79
C SER A 220 0.12 2.76 6.14
N ILE A 221 1.43 3.02 6.12
CA ILE A 221 2.41 1.97 5.79
C ILE A 221 2.38 0.98 6.95
N VAL A 222 2.40 -0.32 6.64
CA VAL A 222 2.42 -1.35 7.69
C VAL A 222 3.70 -1.20 8.53
N PRO A 223 3.65 -1.37 9.86
CA PRO A 223 4.81 -1.11 10.71
C PRO A 223 6.09 -1.85 10.32
N GLU A 224 5.92 -3.07 9.80
CA GLU A 224 7.00 -3.92 9.30
C GLU A 224 7.70 -3.29 8.07
N ASP A 225 7.01 -2.47 7.28
CA ASP A 225 7.54 -1.78 6.09
C ASP A 225 8.00 -0.34 6.38
N TRP A 226 8.03 0.11 7.64
CA TRP A 226 8.53 1.44 7.97
C TRP A 226 10.04 1.53 7.70
N LYS A 227 10.39 2.24 6.63
CA LYS A 227 11.79 2.49 6.24
C LYS A 227 12.22 3.90 6.60
N ARG A 228 13.54 4.11 6.76
CA ARG A 228 14.07 5.45 6.99
C ARG A 228 13.79 6.34 5.79
N VAL A 229 13.56 7.62 6.06
CA VAL A 229 13.28 8.61 5.01
C VAL A 229 14.45 8.69 4.01
N GLU A 230 15.69 8.50 4.45
CA GLU A 230 16.88 8.48 3.59
C GLU A 230 16.94 7.27 2.64
N ASP A 231 16.30 6.16 2.98
CA ASP A 231 16.32 4.95 2.15
C ASP A 231 15.31 5.06 0.99
N ILE A 232 14.17 5.72 1.27
CA ILE A 232 13.10 5.94 0.28
C ILE A 232 13.35 7.21 -0.53
N PHE A 233 13.69 8.32 0.13
CA PHE A 233 13.77 9.66 -0.45
C PHE A 233 15.15 10.33 -0.23
N PRO A 234 16.28 9.71 -0.62
CA PRO A 234 17.60 10.28 -0.40
C PRO A 234 17.79 11.67 -1.00
N GLU A 235 17.27 11.94 -2.20
CA GLU A 235 17.42 13.22 -2.89
C GLU A 235 16.46 14.26 -2.33
N ALA A 236 15.16 13.94 -2.22
CA ALA A 236 14.19 14.89 -1.71
C ALA A 236 14.49 15.28 -0.25
N TYR A 237 14.90 14.32 0.60
CA TYR A 237 15.25 14.61 1.99
C TYR A 237 16.53 15.44 2.13
N ASN A 238 17.53 15.23 1.27
CA ASN A 238 18.77 16.00 1.29
C ASN A 238 18.66 17.36 0.56
N SER A 239 17.61 17.59 -0.22
CA SER A 239 17.40 18.83 -0.97
C SER A 239 17.13 20.06 -0.10
N ALA A 240 16.70 19.87 1.14
CA ALA A 240 16.31 20.95 2.04
C ALA A 240 16.53 20.59 3.52
N HIS A 241 16.64 21.61 4.37
CA HIS A 241 16.73 21.41 5.81
C HIS A 241 15.44 20.76 6.36
N PRO A 242 15.50 19.85 7.36
CA PRO A 242 14.31 19.15 7.88
C PRO A 242 13.17 20.06 8.32
N GLU A 243 13.48 21.23 8.88
CA GLU A 243 12.48 22.24 9.25
C GLU A 243 11.73 22.80 8.03
N PHE A 244 12.42 22.99 6.91
CA PHE A 244 11.81 23.44 5.67
C PHE A 244 10.88 22.36 5.09
N ILE A 245 11.32 21.09 5.10
CA ILE A 245 10.51 19.94 4.69
C ILE A 245 9.22 19.89 5.51
N GLY A 246 9.30 20.03 6.84
CA GLY A 246 8.12 20.06 7.71
C GLY A 246 7.22 21.28 7.51
N ALA A 247 7.78 22.44 7.15
CA ALA A 247 7.01 23.68 7.04
C ALA A 247 6.35 23.89 5.66
N SER A 248 6.97 23.40 4.59
CA SER A 248 6.56 23.68 3.20
C SER A 248 6.37 22.43 2.34
N GLY A 249 6.90 21.29 2.78
CA GLY A 249 7.04 20.11 1.94
C GLY A 249 8.08 20.31 0.83
N VAL A 250 8.50 19.20 0.23
CA VAL A 250 9.37 19.17 -0.95
C VAL A 250 8.81 18.18 -1.97
N LYS A 251 9.01 18.48 -3.26
CA LYS A 251 8.59 17.59 -4.34
C LYS A 251 9.55 16.40 -4.43
N VAL A 252 9.00 15.22 -4.63
CA VAL A 252 9.75 13.97 -4.73
C VAL A 252 9.97 13.63 -6.21
N GLY A 253 11.17 13.13 -6.54
CA GLY A 253 11.49 12.68 -7.90
C GLY A 253 10.75 11.40 -8.29
N ALA A 254 10.64 11.14 -9.60
CA ALA A 254 9.88 9.98 -10.09
C ALA A 254 10.46 8.63 -9.59
N GLU A 255 11.78 8.50 -9.54
CA GLU A 255 12.44 7.27 -9.07
C GLU A 255 12.18 6.99 -7.58
N GLU A 256 12.22 8.03 -6.75
CA GLU A 256 11.94 7.89 -5.32
C GLU A 256 10.44 7.68 -5.05
N ALA A 257 9.57 8.29 -5.86
CA ALA A 257 8.13 8.06 -5.81
C ALA A 257 7.80 6.58 -6.10
N GLU A 258 8.48 5.95 -7.05
CA GLU A 258 8.31 4.53 -7.36
C GLU A 258 8.68 3.63 -6.17
N LYS A 259 9.67 4.01 -5.35
CA LYS A 259 9.99 3.27 -4.11
C LYS A 259 8.84 3.35 -3.11
N LEU A 260 8.22 4.53 -2.96
CA LEU A 260 7.04 4.70 -2.09
C LEU A 260 5.87 3.85 -2.56
N LEU A 261 5.62 3.79 -3.87
CA LEU A 261 4.52 3.05 -4.47
C LEU A 261 4.59 1.53 -4.22
N ARG A 262 5.77 1.00 -3.92
CA ARG A 262 6.01 -0.43 -3.64
C ARG A 262 5.77 -0.83 -2.19
N LEU A 263 5.63 0.14 -1.27
CA LEU A 263 5.42 -0.17 0.14
C LEU A 263 4.02 -0.75 0.37
N ASP A 264 3.93 -1.70 1.30
CA ASP A 264 2.67 -2.24 1.74
C ASP A 264 1.93 -1.26 2.65
N VAL A 265 0.68 -1.01 2.30
CA VAL A 265 -0.17 -0.05 2.96
C VAL A 265 -1.55 -0.61 3.25
N GLN A 266 -2.20 0.00 4.22
CA GLN A 266 -3.62 -0.17 4.53
C GLN A 266 -4.30 1.19 4.44
N GLU A 267 -5.45 1.26 3.76
CA GLU A 267 -6.24 2.49 3.77
C GLU A 267 -6.83 2.71 5.18
N VAL A 268 -6.69 3.92 5.69
CA VAL A 268 -7.12 4.30 7.02
C VAL A 268 -8.09 5.47 6.95
N HIS A 269 -9.00 5.54 7.91
CA HIS A 269 -10.01 6.59 7.94
C HIS A 269 -9.37 7.98 8.08
N VAL A 270 -9.92 8.95 7.36
CA VAL A 270 -9.55 10.37 7.43
C VAL A 270 -10.66 11.14 8.14
N TYR A 271 -10.29 11.93 9.14
CA TYR A 271 -11.25 12.77 9.86
C TYR A 271 -12.04 13.66 8.91
N GLY A 272 -13.38 13.63 9.02
CA GLY A 272 -14.28 14.40 8.16
C GLY A 272 -14.55 13.77 6.79
N SER A 273 -14.00 12.58 6.51
CA SER A 273 -14.41 11.76 5.36
C SER A 273 -15.59 10.87 5.71
N THR A 274 -16.48 10.63 4.74
CA THR A 274 -17.61 9.68 4.87
C THR A 274 -17.31 8.33 4.23
N ALA A 275 -16.18 8.20 3.53
CA ALA A 275 -15.80 6.95 2.88
C ALA A 275 -15.37 5.90 3.91
N ALA A 276 -15.84 4.67 3.72
CA ALA A 276 -15.30 3.53 4.44
C ALA A 276 -13.87 3.26 3.96
N ALA A 277 -12.94 3.05 4.89
CA ALA A 277 -11.57 2.69 4.57
C ALA A 277 -11.51 1.20 4.18
N ASP A 278 -10.75 0.88 3.14
CA ASP A 278 -10.47 -0.51 2.76
C ASP A 278 -9.38 -1.08 3.70
N PRO A 279 -9.70 -2.06 4.56
CA PRO A 279 -8.73 -2.62 5.49
C PRO A 279 -7.71 -3.56 4.82
N THR A 280 -7.80 -3.81 3.51
CA THR A 280 -6.90 -4.73 2.79
C THR A 280 -5.48 -4.18 2.74
N ILE A 281 -4.50 -5.03 3.11
CA ILE A 281 -3.07 -4.71 2.97
C ILE A 281 -2.64 -5.04 1.53
N GLN A 282 -2.13 -4.03 0.84
CA GLN A 282 -1.66 -4.13 -0.54
C GLN A 282 -0.60 -3.07 -0.82
N THR A 283 0.11 -3.17 -1.94
CA THR A 283 1.05 -2.10 -2.31
C THR A 283 0.31 -0.78 -2.51
N LEU A 284 0.96 0.35 -2.22
CA LEU A 284 0.37 1.67 -2.46
C LEU A 284 -0.04 1.85 -3.93
N LYS A 285 0.73 1.32 -4.88
CA LYS A 285 0.39 1.30 -6.31
C LYS A 285 -0.96 0.62 -6.57
N SER A 286 -1.21 -0.54 -5.94
CA SER A 286 -2.48 -1.25 -6.05
C SER A 286 -3.62 -0.48 -5.38
N ALA A 287 -3.38 0.10 -4.20
CA ALA A 287 -4.40 0.86 -3.45
C ALA A 287 -4.87 2.15 -4.15
N LEU A 288 -4.00 2.72 -5.00
CA LEU A 288 -4.28 3.91 -5.81
C LEU A 288 -4.98 3.59 -7.13
N SER A 289 -4.95 2.33 -7.57
CA SER A 289 -5.62 1.90 -8.78
C SER A 289 -7.14 1.95 -8.57
N PRO A 290 -7.94 2.40 -9.56
CA PRO A 290 -9.39 2.42 -9.44
C PRO A 290 -9.90 1.05 -8.99
N SER A 291 -10.80 1.04 -8.00
CA SER A 291 -11.39 -0.23 -7.56
C SER A 291 -12.06 -0.90 -8.76
N ARG A 292 -11.72 -2.17 -8.97
CA ARG A 292 -12.44 -2.99 -9.95
C ARG A 292 -13.91 -2.94 -9.55
N ALA A 293 -14.80 -2.62 -10.50
CA ALA A 293 -16.21 -2.85 -10.28
C ALA A 293 -16.37 -4.34 -9.99
N VAL A 294 -16.64 -4.70 -8.73
CA VAL A 294 -17.02 -6.05 -8.37
C VAL A 294 -18.40 -6.23 -8.99
N PRO A 295 -18.56 -7.11 -10.00
CA PRO A 295 -19.88 -7.35 -10.56
C PRO A 295 -20.81 -7.77 -9.42
N PRO A 296 -22.06 -7.30 -9.39
CA PRO A 296 -23.02 -7.74 -8.38
C PRO A 296 -23.04 -9.28 -8.38
N PRO A 297 -22.89 -9.92 -7.21
CA PRO A 297 -22.68 -11.36 -7.13
C PRO A 297 -23.90 -12.09 -7.69
N SER A 298 -23.75 -12.66 -8.89
CA SER A 298 -24.72 -13.58 -9.49
C SER A 298 -24.50 -15.02 -9.03
N ALA A 299 -23.39 -15.27 -8.31
CA ALA A 299 -23.02 -16.53 -7.68
C ALA A 299 -22.11 -16.25 -6.46
N PRO A 300 -21.89 -17.23 -5.56
CA PRO A 300 -20.85 -17.13 -4.54
C PRO A 300 -19.50 -16.87 -5.24
N TYR A 301 -18.85 -15.77 -4.89
CA TYR A 301 -17.52 -15.44 -5.38
C TYR A 301 -16.52 -15.60 -4.25
N THR A 302 -15.35 -16.11 -4.59
CA THR A 302 -14.21 -16.22 -3.69
C THR A 302 -13.37 -14.97 -3.84
N VAL A 303 -13.13 -14.25 -2.75
CA VAL A 303 -12.14 -13.17 -2.73
C VAL A 303 -10.78 -13.84 -2.62
N GLY A 304 -9.98 -13.77 -3.69
CA GLY A 304 -8.58 -14.17 -3.62
C GLY A 304 -7.83 -13.14 -2.79
N GLU A 305 -7.58 -13.43 -1.52
CA GLU A 305 -6.53 -12.72 -0.79
C GLU A 305 -5.21 -12.99 -1.53
N THR A 306 -4.42 -11.96 -1.79
CA THR A 306 -3.12 -12.12 -2.45
C THR A 306 -2.24 -12.96 -1.53
N ASP A 307 -2.14 -14.25 -1.82
CA ASP A 307 -1.25 -15.13 -1.09
C ASP A 307 0.20 -14.69 -1.32
N GLY A 308 1.01 -14.81 -0.27
CA GLY A 308 2.34 -14.19 -0.21
C GLY A 308 2.90 -14.28 1.20
N PRO A 309 4.07 -13.70 1.46
CA PRO A 309 4.80 -13.97 2.69
C PRO A 309 4.01 -13.67 3.97
N LYS A 310 4.14 -14.53 4.98
CA LYS A 310 3.39 -14.50 6.24
C LYS A 310 4.31 -14.64 7.45
N PHE A 311 3.85 -14.08 8.56
CA PHE A 311 4.39 -14.28 9.90
C PHE A 311 3.40 -15.08 10.74
N LEU A 312 3.92 -15.95 11.61
CA LEU A 312 3.14 -16.45 12.75
C LEU A 312 3.23 -15.46 13.90
N TYR A 313 2.20 -15.42 14.74
CA TYR A 313 2.21 -14.61 15.95
C TYR A 313 1.44 -15.22 17.11
N ILE A 314 1.81 -14.77 18.31
CA ILE A 314 1.00 -14.89 19.52
C ILE A 314 0.80 -13.49 20.11
N LEU A 315 -0.45 -13.06 20.24
CA LEU A 315 -0.82 -11.88 21.00
C LEU A 315 -1.13 -12.28 22.45
N LYS A 316 -0.74 -11.45 23.41
CA LYS A 316 -1.14 -11.58 24.82
C LYS A 316 -1.99 -10.37 25.21
N LEU A 317 -3.10 -10.60 25.90
CA LEU A 317 -3.85 -9.51 26.53
C LEU A 317 -3.17 -9.14 27.86
N ASP A 318 -2.74 -7.90 27.95
CA ASP A 318 -2.27 -7.27 29.19
C ASP A 318 -3.43 -6.59 29.92
N GLY A 319 -3.42 -6.64 31.26
CA GLY A 319 -4.50 -6.17 32.13
C GLY A 319 -5.00 -7.22 33.14
N ASP A 320 -6.01 -6.86 33.94
CA ASP A 320 -6.63 -7.77 34.93
C ASP A 320 -7.53 -8.80 34.22
N ILE A 321 -6.92 -9.93 33.82
CA ILE A 321 -7.61 -11.00 33.10
C ILE A 321 -8.71 -11.68 33.94
N ALA A 322 -8.61 -11.63 35.27
CA ALA A 322 -9.65 -12.17 36.15
C ALA A 322 -10.92 -11.32 36.06
N ALA A 323 -10.76 -10.00 36.12
CA ALA A 323 -11.85 -9.05 35.88
C ALA A 323 -12.40 -9.16 34.45
N TYR A 324 -11.53 -9.34 33.44
CA TYR A 324 -11.94 -9.51 32.05
C TYR A 324 -12.86 -10.73 31.85
N LEU A 325 -12.52 -11.85 32.49
CA LEU A 325 -13.28 -13.10 32.42
C LEU A 325 -14.44 -13.18 33.41
N GLY A 326 -14.55 -12.22 34.33
CA GLY A 326 -15.57 -12.22 35.38
C GLY A 326 -15.39 -13.36 36.39
N CYS A 327 -14.14 -13.71 36.72
CA CYS A 327 -13.81 -14.81 37.62
C CYS A 327 -12.84 -14.38 38.75
N PRO A 328 -12.74 -15.14 39.85
CA PRO A 328 -11.74 -14.91 40.90
C PRO A 328 -10.30 -14.96 40.38
N ALA A 329 -9.42 -14.13 40.93
CA ALA A 329 -8.00 -14.09 40.53
C ALA A 329 -7.27 -15.43 40.72
N ALA A 330 -7.65 -16.22 41.73
CA ALA A 330 -7.10 -17.54 41.99
C ALA A 330 -7.38 -18.55 40.85
N ASP A 331 -8.42 -18.33 40.05
CA ASP A 331 -8.80 -19.25 38.96
C ASP A 331 -7.95 -19.04 37.70
N VAL A 332 -7.18 -17.95 37.64
CA VAL A 332 -6.39 -17.53 36.47
C VAL A 332 -4.96 -17.16 36.84
N GLU A 333 -4.51 -17.58 38.02
CA GLU A 333 -3.14 -17.37 38.48
C GLU A 333 -2.14 -18.04 37.52
N GLU A 334 -1.07 -17.33 37.15
CA GLU A 334 -0.05 -17.78 36.17
C GLU A 334 -0.57 -18.10 34.75
N GLN A 335 -1.79 -17.67 34.43
CA GLN A 335 -2.37 -17.84 33.10
C GLN A 335 -2.36 -16.53 32.31
N SER A 336 -2.39 -16.67 30.99
CA SER A 336 -2.43 -15.58 30.03
C SER A 336 -3.58 -15.80 29.05
N ILE A 337 -4.34 -14.74 28.76
CA ILE A 337 -5.25 -14.72 27.61
C ILE A 337 -4.41 -14.45 26.37
N ILE A 338 -4.42 -15.40 25.44
CA ILE A 338 -3.65 -15.31 24.20
C ILE A 338 -4.54 -15.46 22.97
N LYS A 339 -4.04 -14.93 21.86
CA LYS A 339 -4.52 -15.21 20.51
C LYS A 339 -3.36 -15.72 19.68
N VAL A 340 -3.52 -16.88 19.05
CA VAL A 340 -2.56 -17.38 18.05
C VAL A 340 -3.07 -17.08 16.65
N GLY A 341 -2.16 -16.92 15.70
CA GLY A 341 -2.53 -16.86 14.28
C GLY A 341 -1.37 -16.58 13.34
N PHE A 342 -1.71 -16.32 12.08
CA PHE A 342 -0.77 -15.81 11.07
C PHE A 342 -1.31 -14.55 10.38
N SER A 343 -0.42 -13.73 9.85
CA SER A 343 -0.76 -12.49 9.14
C SER A 343 0.40 -12.06 8.26
N LYS A 344 0.11 -11.24 7.25
CA LYS A 344 1.14 -10.47 6.53
C LYS A 344 1.78 -9.40 7.42
N SER A 345 1.01 -8.82 8.36
CA SER A 345 1.48 -7.84 9.34
C SER A 345 0.86 -8.15 10.71
N PRO A 346 1.58 -8.84 11.61
CA PRO A 346 1.13 -9.10 12.98
C PRO A 346 0.83 -7.82 13.77
N LEU A 347 1.61 -6.74 13.56
CA LEU A 347 1.40 -5.48 14.28
C LEU A 347 0.14 -4.76 13.81
N ALA A 348 -0.14 -4.73 12.50
CA ALA A 348 -1.40 -4.21 11.99
C ALA A 348 -2.59 -5.05 12.49
N ARG A 349 -2.45 -6.38 12.53
CA ARG A 349 -3.48 -7.28 13.06
C ARG A 349 -3.76 -7.04 14.54
N ARG A 350 -2.72 -6.85 15.36
CA ARG A 350 -2.85 -6.43 16.76
C ARG A 350 -3.59 -5.11 16.88
N ASN A 351 -3.23 -4.10 16.08
CA ASN A 351 -3.89 -2.79 16.09
C ASN A 351 -5.36 -2.88 15.71
N GLN A 352 -5.69 -3.69 14.70
CA GLN A 352 -7.06 -3.93 14.27
C GLN A 352 -7.89 -4.53 15.42
N ILE A 353 -7.35 -5.53 16.12
CA ILE A 353 -8.00 -6.13 17.29
C ILE A 353 -8.14 -5.11 18.42
N GLN A 354 -7.09 -4.35 18.71
CA GLN A 354 -7.12 -3.31 19.75
C GLN A 354 -8.15 -2.21 19.45
N SER A 355 -8.36 -1.88 18.18
CA SER A 355 -9.29 -0.83 17.75
C SER A 355 -10.77 -1.19 17.92
N ALA A 356 -11.09 -2.46 18.22
CA ALA A 356 -12.45 -2.92 18.42
C ALA A 356 -13.05 -2.48 19.77
N TYR A 357 -12.25 -1.93 20.69
CA TYR A 357 -12.68 -1.46 22.00
C TYR A 357 -12.10 -0.08 22.34
N PRO A 358 -12.73 0.67 23.25
CA PRO A 358 -12.18 1.91 23.77
C PRO A 358 -10.79 1.71 24.39
N ALA A 359 -9.98 2.77 24.39
CA ALA A 359 -8.72 2.76 25.12
C ALA A 359 -9.01 2.57 26.62
N GLY A 360 -8.34 1.62 27.26
CA GLY A 360 -8.57 1.26 28.65
C GLY A 360 -7.41 0.48 29.26
N SER A 361 -7.67 -0.21 30.37
CA SER A 361 -6.69 -1.03 31.09
C SER A 361 -6.28 -2.32 30.37
N PHE A 362 -6.95 -2.66 29.27
CA PHE A 362 -6.73 -3.88 28.50
C PHE A 362 -6.03 -3.58 27.18
N GLN A 363 -4.86 -4.18 26.97
CA GLN A 363 -4.04 -3.93 25.79
C GLN A 363 -3.52 -5.22 25.19
N TRP A 364 -3.72 -5.41 23.89
CA TRP A 364 -3.07 -6.50 23.17
C TRP A 364 -1.61 -6.17 22.91
N GLN A 365 -0.73 -7.08 23.31
CA GLN A 365 0.71 -6.98 23.11
C GLN A 365 1.20 -8.10 22.20
N MET A 366 2.29 -7.81 21.46
CA MET A 366 3.01 -8.84 20.72
C MET A 366 3.84 -9.64 21.71
N LEU A 367 3.51 -10.93 21.89
CA LEU A 367 4.32 -11.84 22.69
C LEU A 367 5.31 -12.61 21.83
N PHE A 368 4.85 -13.11 20.68
CA PHE A 368 5.70 -13.74 19.67
C PHE A 368 5.38 -13.24 18.25
N PRO A 369 6.40 -13.08 17.39
CA PRO A 369 7.82 -13.20 17.72
C PRO A 369 8.27 -12.08 18.68
N VAL A 370 9.26 -12.36 19.55
CA VAL A 370 9.75 -11.38 20.54
C VAL A 370 10.36 -10.16 19.84
N GLN A 371 11.04 -10.41 18.72
CA GLN A 371 11.53 -9.39 17.80
C GLN A 371 10.96 -9.71 16.42
N MET A 372 10.33 -8.72 15.78
CA MET A 372 9.81 -8.90 14.43
C MET A 372 10.98 -9.00 13.45
N PRO A 373 11.08 -10.07 12.64
CA PRO A 373 12.08 -10.13 11.59
C PRO A 373 11.75 -9.12 10.49
N ASP A 374 12.79 -8.60 9.82
CA ASP A 374 12.64 -7.61 8.75
C ASP A 374 11.90 -8.19 7.53
N GLU A 375 11.99 -9.52 7.32
CA GLU A 375 11.28 -10.24 6.26
C GLU A 375 10.42 -11.35 6.85
N ALA A 376 9.30 -11.63 6.19
CA ALA A 376 8.39 -12.69 6.58
C ALA A 376 9.03 -14.07 6.35
N PRO A 377 9.10 -14.93 7.38
CA PRO A 377 9.84 -16.19 7.31
C PRO A 377 9.13 -17.28 6.51
N TYR A 378 7.83 -17.13 6.23
CA TYR A 378 7.03 -18.14 5.55
C TYR A 378 6.53 -17.60 4.22
N ALA A 379 6.73 -18.33 3.13
CA ALA A 379 6.51 -17.84 1.78
C ALA A 379 5.03 -17.55 1.45
N ASN A 380 4.10 -18.28 2.06
CA ASN A 380 2.67 -18.22 1.76
C ASN A 380 1.79 -18.63 2.95
N ALA A 381 0.48 -18.49 2.79
CA ALA A 381 -0.52 -18.84 3.78
C ALA A 381 -0.58 -20.34 4.05
N ALA A 382 -0.37 -21.20 3.05
CA ALA A 382 -0.41 -22.65 3.26
C ALA A 382 0.65 -23.12 4.27
N VAL A 383 1.89 -22.62 4.14
CA VAL A 383 2.96 -22.87 5.11
C VAL A 383 2.61 -22.33 6.50
N ALA A 384 2.10 -21.10 6.57
CA ALA A 384 1.74 -20.48 7.84
C ALA A 384 0.55 -21.17 8.53
N ILE A 385 -0.41 -21.69 7.78
CA ILE A 385 -1.56 -22.47 8.30
C ILE A 385 -1.05 -23.72 9.03
N VAL A 386 -0.06 -24.44 8.49
CA VAL A 386 0.54 -25.61 9.17
C VAL A 386 1.10 -25.23 10.56
N GLY A 387 1.75 -24.07 10.65
CA GLY A 387 2.24 -23.55 11.94
C GLY A 387 1.11 -23.16 12.89
N GLU A 388 0.10 -22.44 12.40
CA GLU A 388 -1.06 -22.05 13.20
C GLU A 388 -1.82 -23.27 13.73
N ASP A 389 -2.07 -24.27 12.88
CA ASP A 389 -2.75 -25.50 13.26
C ASP A 389 -1.95 -26.29 14.31
N ALA A 390 -0.62 -26.30 14.22
CA ALA A 390 0.24 -26.90 15.25
C ALA A 390 0.15 -26.15 16.58
N MET A 391 0.03 -24.81 16.57
CA MET A 391 -0.22 -24.01 17.78
C MET A 391 -1.57 -24.35 18.40
N LYS A 392 -2.65 -24.30 17.59
CA LYS A 392 -4.01 -24.62 18.02
C LYS A 392 -4.09 -26.03 18.58
N LYS A 393 -3.49 -27.01 17.89
CA LYS A 393 -3.40 -28.40 18.33
C LYS A 393 -2.68 -28.54 19.68
N ARG A 394 -1.52 -27.88 19.86
CA ARG A 394 -0.79 -27.93 21.13
C ARG A 394 -1.63 -27.40 22.29
N LEU A 395 -2.34 -26.30 22.09
CA LEU A 395 -3.21 -25.70 23.11
C LEU A 395 -4.35 -26.66 23.48
N VAL A 396 -5.00 -27.27 22.49
CA VAL A 396 -6.11 -28.21 22.72
C VAL A 396 -5.62 -29.51 23.38
N ASP A 397 -4.54 -30.11 22.90
CA ASP A 397 -4.00 -31.37 23.42
C ASP A 397 -3.53 -31.24 24.88
N GLU A 398 -3.09 -30.06 25.30
CA GLU A 398 -2.63 -29.75 26.67
C GLU A 398 -3.74 -29.08 27.52
N ASN A 399 -5.00 -29.15 27.09
CA ASN A 399 -6.19 -28.67 27.80
C ASN A 399 -6.22 -27.16 28.13
N ALA A 400 -5.65 -26.31 27.27
CA ALA A 400 -5.88 -24.86 27.36
C ALA A 400 -7.38 -24.56 27.23
N LYS A 401 -7.89 -23.61 28.02
CA LYS A 401 -9.31 -23.25 27.99
C LYS A 401 -9.60 -22.37 26.77
N VAL A 402 -10.48 -22.84 25.90
CA VAL A 402 -10.95 -22.08 24.73
C VAL A 402 -11.92 -21.00 25.18
N LEU A 403 -11.65 -19.75 24.81
CA LEU A 403 -12.48 -18.59 25.15
C LEU A 403 -13.40 -18.14 24.00
N GLY A 404 -13.38 -18.87 22.89
CA GLY A 404 -14.14 -18.60 21.67
C GLY A 404 -13.25 -18.18 20.51
N GLY A 405 -13.59 -18.62 19.30
CA GLY A 405 -12.78 -18.36 18.10
C GLY A 405 -11.34 -18.85 18.26
N GLU A 406 -10.38 -17.93 18.14
CA GLU A 406 -8.93 -18.20 18.20
C GLU A 406 -8.30 -17.68 19.51
N PHE A 407 -9.09 -17.54 20.56
CA PHE A 407 -8.67 -17.04 21.87
C PHE A 407 -8.61 -18.16 22.91
N PHE A 408 -7.53 -18.18 23.70
CA PHE A 408 -7.24 -19.23 24.66
C PHE A 408 -6.77 -18.64 25.99
N LEU A 409 -7.07 -19.32 27.09
CA LEU A 409 -6.46 -19.11 28.39
C LEU A 409 -5.50 -20.27 28.66
N ALA A 410 -4.23 -19.96 28.85
CA ALA A 410 -3.17 -20.95 28.97
C ALA A 410 -2.11 -20.49 29.98
N GLU A 411 -1.47 -21.46 30.65
CA GLU A 411 -0.31 -21.22 31.50
C GLU A 411 0.90 -20.75 30.67
N ASP A 412 1.74 -19.88 31.24
CA ASP A 412 2.83 -19.24 30.50
C ASP A 412 3.81 -20.24 29.84
N TRP A 413 4.09 -21.39 30.49
CA TRP A 413 4.93 -22.43 29.88
C TRP A 413 4.27 -23.08 28.65
N LEU A 414 2.94 -23.22 28.67
CA LEU A 414 2.19 -23.78 27.54
C LEU A 414 2.17 -22.78 26.38
N VAL A 415 2.09 -21.48 26.66
CA VAL A 415 2.22 -20.44 25.63
C VAL A 415 3.58 -20.54 24.92
N TYR A 416 4.67 -20.72 25.66
CA TYR A 416 5.99 -20.92 25.07
C TYR A 416 6.08 -22.19 24.22
N LYS A 417 5.62 -23.33 24.74
CA LYS A 417 5.61 -24.60 23.97
C LYS A 417 4.73 -24.51 22.72
N THR A 418 3.64 -23.76 22.79
CA THR A 418 2.74 -23.49 21.67
C THR A 418 3.50 -22.78 20.57
N TRP A 419 4.21 -21.70 20.88
CA TRP A 419 5.06 -21.00 19.91
C TRP A 419 6.11 -21.91 19.29
N THR A 420 6.85 -22.68 20.10
CA THR A 420 7.87 -23.62 19.61
C THR A 420 7.26 -24.66 18.66
N ALA A 421 6.09 -25.21 18.99
CA ALA A 421 5.41 -26.19 18.16
C ALA A 421 4.99 -25.59 16.80
N GLY A 422 4.40 -24.39 16.81
CA GLY A 422 3.99 -23.68 15.60
C GLY A 422 5.16 -23.33 14.70
N ASN A 423 6.20 -22.70 15.27
CA ASN A 423 7.39 -22.28 14.54
C ASN A 423 8.13 -23.47 13.91
N HIS A 424 8.28 -24.58 14.64
CA HIS A 424 8.91 -25.79 14.11
C HIS A 424 8.08 -26.47 13.02
N ALA A 425 6.74 -26.45 13.13
CA ALA A 425 5.87 -27.02 12.10
C ALA A 425 5.91 -26.20 10.81
N ALA A 426 5.81 -24.87 10.90
CA ALA A 426 5.88 -23.99 9.74
C ALA A 426 7.28 -24.00 9.11
N GLN A 427 8.36 -24.07 9.88
CA GLN A 427 9.71 -24.18 9.32
C GLN A 427 9.87 -25.44 8.47
N ARG A 428 9.43 -26.60 8.97
CA ARG A 428 9.49 -27.84 8.18
C ARG A 428 8.65 -27.76 6.89
N ALA A 429 7.46 -27.16 6.97
CA ALA A 429 6.63 -26.95 5.78
C ALA A 429 7.24 -25.96 4.78
N GLN A 430 7.98 -24.95 5.28
CA GLN A 430 8.74 -24.02 4.44
C GLN A 430 9.88 -24.75 3.72
N ASP A 431 10.65 -25.57 4.44
CA ASP A 431 11.76 -26.34 3.88
C ASP A 431 11.25 -27.33 2.79
N GLU A 432 10.10 -27.97 3.02
CA GLU A 432 9.42 -28.83 2.04
C GLU A 432 8.99 -28.04 0.79
N TYR A 433 8.32 -26.89 0.99
CA TYR A 433 7.89 -26.01 -0.10
C TYR A 433 9.05 -25.52 -0.97
N GLU A 434 10.18 -25.16 -0.35
CA GLU A 434 11.39 -24.74 -1.07
C GLU A 434 11.96 -25.90 -1.90
N SER A 435 12.04 -27.11 -1.33
CA SER A 435 12.54 -28.29 -2.03
C SER A 435 11.70 -28.71 -3.24
N GLU A 436 10.38 -28.52 -3.19
CA GLU A 436 9.48 -28.78 -4.32
C GLU A 436 9.57 -27.70 -5.41
N SER A 437 9.98 -26.48 -5.06
CA SER A 437 10.11 -25.36 -6.01
C SER A 437 11.42 -25.38 -6.82
N GLU A 438 12.40 -26.19 -6.41
CA GLU A 438 13.69 -26.37 -7.11
C GLU A 438 13.67 -27.50 -8.16
N ILE A 439 12.59 -28.27 -8.24
CA ILE A 439 12.34 -29.35 -9.21
C ILE A 439 11.51 -28.81 -10.38
#